data_AF-A0A7X8ZJE1-F1
#
_entry.id   AF-A0A7X8ZJE1-F1
#
_cell.length_a   1.000
_cell.length_b   1.000
_cell.length_c   1.000
_cell.angle_alpha   90.00
_cell.angle_beta   90.00
_cell.angle_gamma   90.00
#
_symmetry.space_group_name_H-M   'P 1'
#
loop_
_entity.id
_entity.type
_entity.pdbx_description
1 polymer ?
#
loop_
_entity_poly.entity_id
_entity_poly.type
_entity_poly.pdbx_seq_one_letter_code
_entity_poly.pdbx_strand_id
1 'polypeptide(L)'
;MEMDKYLFFSFQDIIIAPDQVSAAIIQACRRNPAMGIQALCQIDDQVLVVLTPDNFAAVPAELYWLDISEQPFDDLVPLLQERWQSGFSAIGTVADCLPPRKRFLLFQRRLAEMS
;
A
#
# COMPACT_ATOMS: atom_id res chain seq x y z
N MET A 1 -14.26 4.46 -10.85
CA MET A 1 -13.62 3.97 -9.61
C MET A 1 -12.25 4.61 -9.56
N GLU A 2 -12.02 5.55 -8.65
CA GLU A 2 -10.69 6.16 -8.50
C GLU A 2 -9.73 5.11 -7.95
N MET A 3 -8.55 5.02 -8.57
CA MET A 3 -7.53 4.01 -8.24
C MET A 3 -6.62 4.52 -7.13
N ASP A 4 -6.09 3.57 -6.35
CA ASP A 4 -5.02 3.84 -5.41
C ASP A 4 -3.82 4.50 -6.10
N LYS A 5 -3.12 5.35 -5.36
CA LYS A 5 -1.84 5.93 -5.77
C LYS A 5 -0.72 5.26 -4.97
N TYR A 6 0.41 5.08 -5.64
CA TYR A 6 1.57 4.40 -5.10
C TYR A 6 2.74 5.38 -5.13
N LEU A 7 3.34 5.65 -3.97
CA LEU A 7 4.56 6.45 -3.86
C LEU A 7 5.70 5.56 -3.40
N PHE A 8 6.87 5.75 -3.99
CA PHE A 8 8.06 4.98 -3.69
C PHE A 8 9.13 5.86 -3.09
N PHE A 9 9.77 5.37 -2.04
CA PHE A 9 10.90 6.01 -1.38
C PHE A 9 11.93 4.93 -1.09
N SER A 10 13.21 5.25 -1.23
CA SER A 10 14.22 4.39 -0.61
C SER A 10 14.18 4.56 0.91
N PHE A 11 14.58 3.53 1.65
CA PHE A 11 14.72 3.64 3.10
C PHE A 11 15.76 4.69 3.48
N GLN A 12 16.80 4.87 2.65
CA GLN A 12 17.79 5.93 2.82
C GLN A 12 17.18 7.32 2.73
N ASP A 13 16.27 7.58 1.78
CA ASP A 13 15.60 8.89 1.65
C ASP A 13 14.82 9.24 2.93
N ILE A 14 14.20 8.23 3.54
CA ILE A 14 13.44 8.39 4.79
C ILE A 14 14.38 8.76 5.95
N ILE A 15 15.58 8.17 6.01
CA ILE A 15 16.55 8.45 7.06
C ILE A 15 17.20 9.83 6.86
N ILE A 16 17.60 10.14 5.63
CA ILE A 16 18.42 11.31 5.30
C ILE A 16 17.57 12.57 5.18
N ALA A 17 16.36 12.45 4.61
CA ALA A 17 15.50 13.58 4.30
C ALA A 17 14.01 13.32 4.67
N PRO A 18 13.71 12.96 5.94
CA PRO A 18 12.35 12.63 6.37
C PRO A 18 11.34 13.76 6.09
N ASP A 19 11.77 15.02 6.22
CA ASP A 19 10.91 16.17 5.95
C ASP A 19 10.50 16.27 4.48
N GLN A 20 11.39 15.93 3.55
CA GLN A 20 11.09 15.94 2.11
C GLN A 20 10.14 14.80 1.75
N VAL A 21 10.35 13.61 2.30
CA VAL A 21 9.45 12.46 2.14
C VAL A 21 8.06 12.79 2.69
N SER A 22 8.01 13.34 3.91
CA SER A 22 6.75 13.77 4.54
C SER A 22 6.03 14.82 3.69
N ALA A 23 6.74 15.83 3.19
CA ALA A 23 6.16 16.86 2.33
C ALA A 23 5.58 16.26 1.04
N ALA A 24 6.28 15.30 0.42
CA ALA A 24 5.82 14.61 -0.79
C ALA A 24 4.53 13.79 -0.52
N ILE A 25 4.48 13.07 0.61
CA ILE A 25 3.29 12.31 1.03
C ILE A 25 2.12 13.26 1.28
N ILE A 26 2.32 14.32 2.09
CA ILE A 26 1.28 15.32 2.39
C ILE A 26 0.77 15.99 1.10
N GLN A 27 1.67 16.33 0.18
CA GLN A 27 1.30 16.91 -1.09
C GLN A 27 0.45 15.95 -1.92
N ALA A 28 0.77 14.65 -1.93
CA ALA A 28 -0.01 13.64 -2.64
C ALA A 28 -1.41 13.45 -2.02
N CYS A 29 -1.52 13.47 -0.69
CA CYS A 29 -2.79 13.36 0.04
C CYS A 29 -3.73 14.55 -0.22
N ARG A 30 -3.18 15.77 -0.35
CA ARG A 30 -3.95 17.01 -0.57
C ARG A 30 -4.41 17.24 -2.01
N ARG A 31 -4.08 16.36 -2.96
CA ARG A 31 -4.56 16.48 -4.35
C ARG A 31 -6.08 16.26 -4.40
N ASN A 32 -6.69 16.53 -5.56
CA ASN A 32 -8.10 16.21 -5.82
C ASN A 32 -8.15 14.95 -6.70
N PRO A 33 -8.82 13.86 -6.30
CA PRO A 33 -9.51 13.63 -5.01
C PRO A 33 -8.55 13.61 -3.83
N ALA A 34 -9.06 13.98 -2.65
CA ALA A 34 -8.36 13.85 -1.37
C ALA A 34 -8.07 12.37 -1.09
N MET A 35 -6.85 12.07 -0.66
CA MET A 35 -6.39 10.71 -0.42
C MET A 35 -5.86 10.58 1.01
N GLY A 36 -6.14 9.44 1.62
CA GLY A 36 -5.57 9.00 2.90
C GLY A 36 -4.50 7.95 2.68
N ILE A 37 -3.62 7.79 3.68
CA ILE A 37 -2.64 6.69 3.69
C ILE A 37 -3.37 5.42 4.09
N GLN A 38 -3.37 4.42 3.21
CA GLN A 38 -3.99 3.12 3.43
C GLN A 38 -2.98 2.08 3.95
N ALA A 39 -1.76 2.10 3.41
CA ALA A 39 -0.71 1.15 3.78
C ALA A 39 0.69 1.75 3.64
N LEU A 40 1.59 1.24 4.48
CA LEU A 40 3.02 1.41 4.37
C LEU A 40 3.64 0.02 4.24
N CYS A 41 4.35 -0.18 3.14
CA CYS A 41 4.88 -1.47 2.73
C CYS A 41 6.40 -1.36 2.58
N GLN A 42 7.18 -1.92 3.51
CA GLN A 42 8.63 -2.03 3.35
C GLN A 42 8.98 -3.34 2.65
N ILE A 43 9.79 -3.25 1.60
CA ILE A 43 10.29 -4.38 0.83
C ILE A 43 11.76 -4.11 0.56
N ASP A 44 12.62 -4.91 1.18
CA ASP A 44 14.07 -4.72 1.16
C ASP A 44 14.43 -3.27 1.58
N ASP A 45 15.12 -2.51 0.72
CA ASP A 45 15.55 -1.12 0.98
C ASP A 45 14.57 -0.07 0.41
N GLN A 46 13.35 -0.48 0.07
CA GLN A 46 12.31 0.37 -0.50
C GLN A 46 11.08 0.41 0.40
N VAL A 47 10.41 1.56 0.41
CA VAL A 47 9.13 1.78 1.08
C VAL A 47 8.12 2.24 0.05
N LEU A 48 7.05 1.47 -0.06
CA LEU A 48 5.88 1.78 -0.84
C LEU A 48 4.80 2.36 0.08
N VAL A 49 4.31 3.55 -0.24
CA VAL A 49 3.16 4.18 0.40
C VAL A 49 1.95 4.01 -0.51
N VAL A 50 0.91 3.36 -0.02
CA VAL A 50 -0.36 3.19 -0.72
C VAL A 50 -1.33 4.25 -0.23
N LEU A 51 -1.84 5.06 -1.15
CA LEU A 51 -2.83 6.09 -0.88
C LEU A 51 -4.16 5.69 -1.50
N THR A 52 -5.23 5.81 -0.73
CA THR A 52 -6.60 5.48 -1.16
C THR A 52 -7.49 6.71 -0.99
N PRO A 53 -8.49 6.95 -1.87
CA PRO A 53 -9.41 8.07 -1.70
C PRO A 53 -10.10 8.10 -0.32
N ASP A 54 -10.22 9.26 0.31
CA ASP A 54 -10.79 9.40 1.66
C ASP A 54 -12.27 9.01 1.76
N ASN A 55 -12.98 9.03 0.63
CA ASN A 55 -14.38 8.61 0.53
C ASN A 55 -14.54 7.08 0.47
N PHE A 56 -13.45 6.33 0.55
CA PHE A 56 -13.46 4.88 0.42
C PHE A 56 -13.82 4.20 1.75
N ALA A 57 -15.11 4.07 2.01
CA ALA A 57 -15.66 3.37 3.18
C ALA A 57 -15.76 1.85 2.93
N ALA A 58 -14.63 1.14 2.93
CA ALA A 58 -14.62 -0.32 2.99
C ALA A 58 -14.38 -0.80 4.43
N VAL A 59 -15.18 -1.76 4.87
CA VAL A 59 -14.95 -2.42 6.15
C VAL A 59 -14.05 -3.64 5.91
N PRO A 60 -12.98 -3.85 6.69
CA PRO A 60 -12.19 -5.07 6.59
C PRO A 60 -13.06 -6.28 6.94
N ALA A 61 -13.27 -7.18 5.99
CA ALA A 61 -14.03 -8.40 6.23
C ALA A 61 -13.10 -9.56 6.66
N GLU A 62 -12.08 -9.82 5.84
CA GLU A 62 -11.16 -10.95 6.01
C GLU A 62 -9.75 -10.56 5.61
N LEU A 63 -8.75 -11.15 6.27
CA LEU A 63 -7.33 -10.92 6.03
C LEU A 63 -6.71 -12.04 5.21
N TYR A 64 -5.86 -11.67 4.26
CA TYR A 64 -5.20 -12.57 3.33
C TYR A 64 -3.71 -12.27 3.26
N TRP A 65 -2.90 -13.33 3.14
CA TRP A 65 -1.47 -13.21 2.90
C TRP A 65 -1.18 -13.49 1.44
N LEU A 66 -0.49 -12.56 0.78
CA LEU A 66 0.00 -12.74 -0.58
C LEU A 66 1.52 -12.85 -0.54
N ASP A 67 2.05 -14.01 -0.90
CA ASP A 67 3.49 -14.22 -1.05
C ASP A 67 4.01 -13.44 -2.25
N ILE A 68 5.05 -12.65 -2.01
CA ILE A 68 5.75 -11.81 -2.98
C ILE A 68 7.27 -12.03 -2.92
N SER A 69 7.72 -13.14 -2.32
CA SER A 69 9.15 -13.41 -2.09
C SER A 69 9.95 -13.40 -3.38
N GLU A 70 9.37 -13.91 -4.47
CA GLU A 70 9.97 -13.99 -5.80
C GLU A 70 9.57 -12.84 -6.74
N GLN A 71 8.76 -11.88 -6.26
CA GLN A 71 8.26 -10.81 -7.11
C GLN A 71 9.27 -9.65 -7.18
N PRO A 72 9.69 -9.20 -8.39
CA PRO A 72 10.45 -7.98 -8.56
C PRO A 72 9.68 -6.76 -8.03
N PHE A 73 10.41 -5.77 -7.51
CA PHE A 73 9.79 -4.56 -6.94
C PHE A 73 8.93 -3.80 -7.95
N ASP A 74 9.39 -3.71 -9.20
CA ASP A 74 8.69 -3.00 -10.29
C ASP A 74 7.32 -3.62 -10.62
N ASP A 75 7.14 -4.92 -10.32
CA ASP A 75 5.90 -5.64 -10.60
C ASP A 75 4.88 -5.56 -9.46
N LEU A 76 5.25 -4.98 -8.31
CA LEU A 76 4.38 -4.93 -7.14
C LEU A 76 3.19 -4.00 -7.33
N VAL A 77 3.37 -2.88 -8.04
CA VAL A 77 2.25 -1.97 -8.32
C VAL A 77 1.23 -2.60 -9.25
N PRO A 78 1.61 -3.18 -10.41
CA PRO A 78 0.70 -3.96 -11.23
C PRO A 78 -0.04 -5.05 -10.44
N LEU A 79 0.68 -5.80 -9.59
CA LEU A 79 0.10 -6.83 -8.74
C LEU A 79 -0.93 -6.25 -7.76
N LEU A 80 -0.61 -5.17 -7.05
CA LEU A 80 -1.54 -4.52 -6.11
C LEU A 80 -2.75 -3.92 -6.82
N GLN A 81 -2.59 -3.39 -8.04
CA GLN A 81 -3.69 -2.92 -8.86
C GLN A 81 -4.62 -4.05 -9.29
N GLU A 82 -4.09 -5.21 -9.66
CA GLU A 82 -4.88 -6.41 -9.97
C GLU A 82 -5.66 -6.88 -8.72
N ARG A 83 -5.01 -6.92 -7.56
CA ARG A 83 -5.65 -7.27 -6.29
C ARG A 83 -6.72 -6.27 -5.89
N TRP A 84 -6.47 -4.98 -6.10
CA TRP A 84 -7.47 -3.93 -5.96
C TRP A 84 -8.68 -4.22 -6.83
N GLN A 85 -8.52 -4.43 -8.13
CA GLN A 85 -9.64 -4.74 -9.03
C GLN A 85 -10.42 -6.00 -8.59
N SER A 86 -9.74 -6.96 -7.96
CA SER A 86 -10.33 -8.17 -7.40
C SER A 86 -11.00 -8.00 -6.03
N GLY A 87 -11.07 -6.78 -5.50
CA GLY A 87 -11.72 -6.46 -4.24
C GLY A 87 -10.83 -6.53 -3.01
N PHE A 88 -9.50 -6.51 -3.16
CA PHE A 88 -8.56 -6.54 -2.03
C PHE A 88 -7.81 -5.22 -1.86
N SER A 89 -7.41 -4.89 -0.64
CA SER A 89 -6.58 -3.73 -0.34
C SER A 89 -5.39 -4.12 0.52
N ALA A 90 -4.23 -3.54 0.21
CA ALA A 90 -3.06 -3.74 1.06
C ALA A 90 -3.20 -2.99 2.38
N ILE A 91 -2.65 -3.58 3.45
CA ILE A 91 -2.51 -2.98 4.78
C ILE A 91 -1.05 -2.72 5.08
N GLY A 92 -0.17 -3.60 4.60
CA GLY A 92 1.27 -3.50 4.79
C GLY A 92 1.99 -4.74 4.26
N THR A 93 3.27 -4.83 4.62
CA THR A 93 4.12 -5.98 4.32
C THR A 93 4.70 -6.59 5.57
N VAL A 94 5.00 -7.88 5.51
CA VAL A 94 5.79 -8.61 6.50
C VAL A 94 6.92 -9.30 5.78
N ALA A 95 8.12 -9.16 6.32
CA ALA A 95 9.32 -9.85 5.86
C ALA A 95 9.87 -10.73 6.99
N ASP A 96 10.02 -12.03 6.73
CA ASP A 96 10.66 -12.98 7.63
C ASP A 96 12.12 -13.16 7.21
N CYS A 97 13.00 -13.44 8.17
CA CYS A 97 14.44 -13.59 7.92
C CYS A 97 14.87 -15.03 7.62
N LEU A 98 14.16 -16.06 8.12
CA LEU A 98 14.55 -17.47 7.96
C LEU A 98 13.33 -18.41 7.94
N PRO A 99 13.00 -19.04 6.78
CA PRO A 99 13.49 -18.70 5.44
C PRO A 99 13.07 -17.29 5.05
N PRO A 100 13.81 -16.60 4.16
CA PRO A 100 13.42 -15.28 3.69
C PRO A 100 12.07 -15.37 2.98
N ARG A 101 11.07 -14.68 3.52
CA ARG A 101 9.73 -14.59 2.93
C ARG A 101 9.26 -13.16 2.97
N LYS A 102 8.67 -12.69 1.88
CA LYS A 102 8.05 -11.37 1.79
C LYS A 102 6.58 -11.57 1.49
N ARG A 103 5.70 -10.95 2.27
CA ARG A 103 4.26 -11.10 2.12
C ARG A 103 3.55 -9.76 2.24
N PHE A 104 2.59 -9.50 1.36
CA PHE A 104 1.58 -8.47 1.64
C PHE A 104 0.53 -9.03 2.59
N LEU A 105 0.10 -8.20 3.52
CA LEU A 105 -1.15 -8.36 4.24
C LEU A 105 -2.23 -7.59 3.47
N LEU A 106 -3.22 -8.31 2.98
CA LEU A 106 -4.37 -7.75 2.28
C LEU A 106 -5.62 -7.92 3.13
N PHE A 107 -6.59 -7.03 3.00
CA PHE A 107 -7.96 -7.31 3.41
C PHE A 107 -8.89 -7.37 2.21
N GLN A 108 -9.91 -8.22 2.30
CA GLN A 108 -11.01 -8.20 1.36
C GLN A 108 -11.93 -7.03 1.70
N ARG A 109 -12.13 -6.16 0.72
CA ARG A 109 -13.01 -5.02 0.80
C ARG A 109 -14.45 -5.50 0.71
N ARG A 110 -15.24 -5.22 1.74
CA ARG A 110 -16.70 -5.29 1.66
C ARG A 110 -17.23 -3.86 1.65
N LEU A 111 -18.09 -3.55 0.68
CA LEU A 111 -18.83 -2.29 0.72
C LEU A 111 -19.59 -2.24 2.03
N ALA A 112 -19.46 -1.15 2.78
CA ALA A 112 -20.28 -0.92 3.94
C ALA A 112 -21.75 -1.02 3.50
N GLU A 113 -22.53 -1.91 4.13
CA GLU A 113 -23.96 -1.96 3.91
C GLU A 113 -24.51 -0.59 4.32
N MET A 114 -24.99 0.18 3.34
CA MET A 114 -25.67 1.45 3.60
C MET A 114 -26.92 1.11 4.42
N SER A 115 -26.83 1.36 5.73
CA SER A 115 -27.94 1.21 6.68
C SER A 115 -28.86 2.42 6.63
#